data_AF-A0A3C2DZW3-F1
#
_entry.id   AF-A0A3C2DZW3-F1
#
_cell.length_a   1.000
_cell.length_b   1.000
_cell.length_c   1.000
_cell.angle_alpha   90.00
_cell.angle_beta   90.00
_cell.angle_gamma   90.00
#
_symmetry.space_group_name_H-M   'P 1'
#
loop_
_entity.id
_entity.type
_entity.pdbx_description
1 polymer ?
#
loop_
_entity_poly.entity_id
_entity_poly.type
_entity_poly.pdbx_seq_one_letter_code
_entity_poly.pdbx_strand_id
1 'polypeptide(L)' 'MVVVGANHRSSSLIIREKLVADGDTVARLLGRLKDAGLGCAVVIATGDRLEVLTLHDSAAAVTEIVARAFAETAGLELN' A
#
# COMPACT_ATOMS: atom_id res chain seq x y z
N MET A 1 5.50 -14.14 -5.67
CA MET A 1 5.24 -13.44 -4.38
C MET A 1 5.96 -12.11 -4.42
N VAL A 2 5.28 -11.01 -4.08
CA VAL A 2 5.81 -9.65 -4.18
C VAL A 2 5.44 -8.87 -2.91
N VAL A 3 6.38 -8.06 -2.41
CA VAL A 3 6.16 -7.12 -1.31
C VAL A 3 6.41 -5.72 -1.82
N VAL A 4 5.44 -4.81 -1.62
CA VAL A 4 5.57 -3.39 -1.93
C VAL A 4 5.19 -2.61 -0.69
N GLY A 5 6.02 -1.64 -0.30
CA GLY A 5 5.77 -0.92 0.94
C GLY A 5 6.61 0.34 1.15
N ALA A 6 6.21 1.07 2.19
CA ALA A 6 6.89 2.26 2.69
C ALA A 6 7.30 2.03 4.15
N ASN A 7 8.55 2.35 4.48
CA ASN A 7 9.08 2.26 5.85
C ASN A 7 10.03 3.45 6.14
N HIS A 8 10.62 3.49 7.33
CA HIS A 8 11.55 4.56 7.72
C HIS A 8 12.78 4.75 6.83
N ARG A 9 13.13 3.75 6.00
CA ARG A 9 14.26 3.83 5.07
C ARG A 9 13.88 4.38 3.70
N SER A 10 12.63 4.17 3.27
CA SER A 10 12.16 4.51 1.92
C SER A 10 11.15 5.66 1.86
N SER A 11 10.70 6.17 3.01
CA SER A 11 9.66 7.19 3.09
C SER A 11 9.89 8.14 4.26
N SER A 12 9.31 9.35 4.19
CA SER A 12 9.34 10.30 5.31
C SER A 12 8.26 9.95 6.35
N LEU A 13 8.42 10.44 7.59
CA LEU A 13 7.45 10.21 8.65
C LEU A 13 6.04 10.70 8.27
N ILE A 14 5.96 11.90 7.69
CA ILE A 14 4.71 12.55 7.27
C ILE A 14 3.92 11.67 6.28
N ILE A 15 4.61 11.05 5.32
CA ILE A 15 3.96 10.18 4.34
C ILE A 15 3.44 8.91 5.02
N ARG A 16 4.22 8.32 5.94
CA ARG A 16 3.80 7.12 6.67
C ARG A 16 2.61 7.37 7.59
N GLU A 17 2.57 8.53 8.26
CA GLU A 17 1.42 8.91 9.10
C GLU A 17 0.14 9.04 8.27
N LYS A 18 0.22 9.64 7.08
CA LYS A 18 -0.92 9.70 6.15
C LYS A 18 -1.38 8.32 5.67
N LEU A 19 -0.44 7.38 5.51
CA LEU A 19 -0.72 6.02 5.08
C LEU A 19 -1.37 5.13 6.16
N VAL A 20 -1.38 5.55 7.43
CA VAL A 20 -1.97 4.81 8.56
C VAL A 20 -2.84 5.74 9.41
N ALA A 21 -3.46 6.74 8.77
CA ALA A 21 -4.08 7.88 9.46
C ALA A 21 -5.28 7.51 10.35
N ASP A 22 -5.98 6.43 10.06
CA ASP A 22 -7.11 5.95 10.85
C ASP A 22 -7.21 4.41 10.90
N GLY A 23 -8.03 3.91 11.81
CA GLY A 23 -8.24 2.47 12.02
C GLY A 23 -8.88 1.73 10.84
N ASP A 24 -9.46 2.45 9.88
CA ASP A 24 -10.14 1.89 8.71
C ASP A 24 -9.23 1.81 7.48
N THR A 25 -8.01 2.37 7.58
CA THR A 25 -7.09 2.48 6.45
C THR A 25 -6.75 1.12 5.84
N VAL A 26 -6.53 0.10 6.67
CA VAL A 26 -6.24 -1.27 6.20
C VAL A 26 -7.42 -1.84 5.42
N ALA A 27 -8.65 -1.66 5.91
CA ALA A 27 -9.85 -2.19 5.25
C ALA A 27 -10.07 -1.53 3.89
N ARG A 28 -9.94 -0.20 3.82
CA ARG A 28 -10.06 0.54 2.54
C ARG A 28 -8.97 0.15 1.55
N LEU A 29 -7.73 -0.01 2.01
CA LEU A 29 -6.63 -0.44 1.17
C LEU A 29 -6.88 -1.84 0.60
N LEU A 30 -7.28 -2.81 1.44
CA LEU A 30 -7.62 -4.16 0.98
C LEU A 30 -8.75 -4.16 -0.05
N GLY A 31 -9.79 -3.34 0.14
CA GLY A 31 -10.87 -3.17 -0.84
C GLY A 31 -10.34 -2.68 -2.20
N ARG A 32 -9.50 -1.65 -2.20
CA ARG A 32 -8.92 -1.08 -3.43
C ARG A 32 -7.96 -2.05 -4.13
N LEU A 33 -7.16 -2.80 -3.37
CA LEU A 33 -6.29 -3.84 -3.93
C LEU A 33 -7.11 -4.95 -4.60
N LYS A 34 -8.21 -5.39 -3.96
CA LYS A 34 -9.12 -6.37 -4.54
C LYS A 34 -9.75 -5.87 -5.85
N ASP A 35 -10.26 -4.64 -5.86
CA ASP A 35 -10.89 -4.04 -7.05
C ASP A 35 -9.89 -3.86 -8.20
N ALA A 36 -8.60 -3.68 -7.88
CA ALA A 36 -7.50 -3.62 -8.85
C ALA A 36 -6.95 -5.00 -9.29
N GLY A 37 -7.58 -6.10 -8.88
CA GLY A 37 -7.21 -7.46 -9.29
C GLY A 37 -6.23 -8.19 -8.36
N LEU A 38 -5.82 -7.58 -7.25
CA LEU A 38 -5.00 -8.22 -6.22
C LEU A 38 -5.89 -8.86 -5.14
N GLY A 39 -6.61 -9.92 -5.52
CA GLY A 39 -7.60 -10.60 -4.66
C GLY A 39 -7.01 -11.37 -3.46
N CYS A 40 -5.70 -11.66 -3.48
CA CYS A 40 -4.98 -12.33 -2.40
C CYS A 40 -3.86 -11.42 -1.87
N ALA A 41 -4.17 -10.57 -0.90
CA ALA A 41 -3.22 -9.62 -0.32
C ALA A 41 -3.24 -9.65 1.22
N VAL A 42 -2.06 -9.46 1.81
CA VAL A 42 -1.87 -9.21 3.23
C VAL A 42 -1.33 -7.79 3.38
N VAL A 43 -1.96 -7.00 4.23
CA VAL A 43 -1.50 -5.64 4.58
C VAL A 43 -0.91 -5.66 5.98
N ILE A 44 0.32 -5.17 6.10
CA ILE A 44 1.01 -4.98 7.38
C ILE A 44 1.09 -3.49 7.64
N ALA A 45 0.32 -3.00 8.62
CA ALA A 45 0.32 -1.60 9.04
C ALA A 45 0.80 -1.50 10.48
N THR A 46 1.90 -0.80 10.70
CA THR A 46 2.43 -0.47 12.04
C THR A 46 2.79 1.01 12.07
N GLY A 47 3.19 1.54 13.23
CA GLY A 47 3.71 2.91 13.33
C GLY A 47 4.99 3.17 12.51
N ASP A 48 5.66 2.12 12.04
CA ASP A 48 6.90 2.23 11.26
C ASP A 48 6.72 1.93 9.77
N ARG A 49 5.76 1.09 9.39
CA ARG A 49 5.64 0.58 8.02
C ARG A 49 4.20 0.39 7.57
N LEU A 50 4.02 0.52 6.26
CA LEU A 50 2.88 0.01 5.54
C LEU A 50 3.40 -0.84 4.37
N GLU A 51 3.10 -2.14 4.39
CA GLU A 51 3.56 -3.10 3.39
C GLU A 51 2.39 -3.95 2.89
N VAL A 52 2.36 -4.22 1.58
CA VAL A 52 1.43 -5.14 0.91
C VAL A 52 2.22 -6.35 0.43
N LEU A 53 1.85 -7.53 0.91
CA LEU A 53 2.36 -8.81 0.46
C LEU A 53 1.27 -9.50 -0.39
N THR A 54 1.60 -9.91 -1.61
CA THR A 54 0.64 -10.55 -2.52
C THR A 54 1.27 -11.59 -3.45
N LEU A 55 0.42 -12.39 -4.10
CA LEU A 55 0.77 -13.33 -5.14
C LEU A 55 0.25 -12.79 -6.48
N HIS A 56 1.15 -12.60 -7.44
CA HIS A 56 0.86 -12.12 -8.78
C HIS A 56 2.01 -12.50 -9.72
N ASP A 57 1.72 -12.69 -11.00
CA ASP A 57 2.71 -13.10 -12.01
C ASP A 57 3.60 -11.93 -12.49
N SER A 58 3.17 -10.69 -12.24
CA SER A 58 3.90 -9.48 -12.60
C SER A 58 4.17 -8.60 -11.38
N ALA A 59 5.44 -8.50 -10.99
CA ALA A 59 5.87 -7.60 -9.92
C ALA A 59 5.75 -6.12 -10.29
N ALA A 60 5.93 -5.78 -11.56
CA ALA A 60 5.75 -4.42 -12.06
C ALA A 60 4.29 -3.96 -11.88
N ALA A 61 3.33 -4.81 -12.28
CA ALA A 61 1.91 -4.51 -12.10
C ALA A 61 1.54 -4.35 -10.61
N VAL A 62 2.04 -5.22 -9.73
CA VAL A 62 1.83 -5.09 -8.28
C VAL A 62 2.40 -3.76 -7.77
N THR A 63 3.59 -3.38 -8.22
CA THR A 63 4.23 -2.13 -7.80
C THR A 63 3.40 -0.92 -8.20
N GLU A 64 2.91 -0.88 -9.44
CA GLU A 64 2.07 0.20 -9.94
C GLU A 64 0.74 0.28 -9.17
N ILE A 65 0.04 -0.85 -9.01
CA ILE A 65 -1.24 -0.93 -8.29
C ILE A 65 -1.07 -0.47 -6.84
N VAL A 66 -0.07 -1.00 -6.13
CA VAL A 66 0.14 -0.68 -4.71
C VAL A 66 0.62 0.76 -4.55
N ALA A 67 1.50 1.27 -5.41
CA ALA A 67 1.93 2.66 -5.36
C ALA A 67 0.74 3.61 -5.54
N ARG A 68 -0.14 3.33 -6.51
CA ARG A 68 -1.36 4.12 -6.74
C ARG A 68 -2.32 4.04 -5.57
N ALA A 69 -2.46 2.84 -4.99
CA ALA A 69 -3.22 2.63 -3.77
C ALA A 69 -2.69 3.51 -2.62
N PHE A 70 -1.38 3.54 -2.42
CA PHE A 70 -0.73 4.32 -1.37
C PHE A 70 -0.86 5.82 -1.61
N ALA A 71 -0.65 6.29 -2.84
CA ALA A 71 -0.75 7.71 -3.17
C ALA A 71 -2.15 8.26 -2.89
N GLU A 72 -3.19 7.58 -3.37
CA GLU A 72 -4.58 7.97 -3.09
C GLU A 72 -4.91 7.91 -1.59
N THR A 73 -4.41 6.91 -0.85
CA THR A 73 -4.57 6.85 0.63
C THR A 73 -3.90 8.05 1.31
N ALA A 74 -2.75 8.51 0.80
CA ALA A 74 -2.03 9.66 1.33
C ALA A 74 -2.52 11.02 0.78
N GLY A 75 -3.53 11.01 -0.11
CA GLY A 75 -4.00 12.22 -0.80
C GLY A 75 -2.94 12.84 -1.72
N LEU A 76 -2.18 12.01 -2.42
CA LEU A 76 -1.12 12.40 -3.35
C LEU A 76 -1.46 11.93 -4.77
N GLU A 77 -0.95 12.66 -5.77
CA GLU A 77 -1.01 12.25 -7.17
C GLU A 77 0.31 11.56 -7.57
N LEU A 78 0.22 10.47 -8.31
CA LEU A 78 1.38 9.86 -8.97
C LEU A 78 1.55 10.50 -10.34
N ASN A 79 2.73 11.11 -10.57
CA ASN A 79 3.16 11.59 -11.87
C ASN A 79 3.79 10.49 -12.71
#